data_AF-A0A1F8WV14-F1
#
_entry.id   AF-A0A1F8WV14-F1
#
_cell.length_a   1.000
_cell.length_b   1.000
_cell.length_c   1.000
_cell.angle_alpha   90.00
_cell.angle_beta   90.00
_cell.angle_gamma   90.00
#
_symmetry.space_group_name_H-M   'P 1'
#
loop_
_entity.id
_entity.type
_entity.pdbx_description
1 polymer ?
#
loop_
_entity_poly.entity_id
_entity_poly.type
_entity_poly.pdbx_seq_one_letter_code
_entity_poly.pdbx_strand_id
1 'polypeptide(L)'
;MQPRISFWYIFSLFLFVPILLAGCGGGGGASSGGSLVYTGLTDPAQINSSNAEELATSAFEGGSFSNAGAVKNQTSASAEKAKSRNTFLLSIILKETSDLLDGKHGRASAAKAADGAIEGDNSCAEGPGKFEYILNYNIDYTAKGIFIYNGYCSRGTRLSGTVNVDLLYDSETLMLSSMTISFDSLSIQSGSMDLEAGGSIMYYNMLESSYNELINMVVRDRNTSKTYKTENLETVNSIGTDYIDVIVTCGTYYHPDHGYVSMGTLSPLRYYDNAELPVSGSFQVTGRSGAKALPGQYQVANGFPKSVVTGDFNNDGRVDVAVGTDTGMNIFLQENMHAPVMMGGLIWPARMTQLLRSGSRLIPESFQRRWLTQ
;
A
#
# COMPACT_ATOMS: atom_id res chain seq x y z
N MET A 1 45.94 49.35 40.28
CA MET A 1 47.18 49.19 41.08
C MET A 1 46.97 47.99 42.00
N GLN A 2 47.82 46.96 41.92
CA GLN A 2 47.73 45.69 42.66
C GLN A 2 48.15 45.84 44.15
N PRO A 3 48.01 44.82 45.05
CA PRO A 3 48.96 43.69 45.11
C PRO A 3 48.33 42.29 45.43
N ARG A 4 48.79 41.20 44.79
CA ARG A 4 49.73 40.13 45.26
C ARG A 4 49.07 38.97 46.04
N ILE A 5 48.99 37.76 45.45
CA ILE A 5 49.92 36.60 45.51
C ILE A 5 49.89 35.83 46.85
N SER A 6 49.49 34.55 46.81
CA SER A 6 50.33 33.43 47.30
C SER A 6 49.78 32.06 46.88
N PHE A 7 50.57 31.40 46.03
CA PHE A 7 50.64 29.95 45.78
C PHE A 7 50.95 29.16 47.07
N TRP A 8 50.53 27.89 47.18
CA TRP A 8 51.40 26.73 47.47
C TRP A 8 50.62 25.38 47.52
N TYR A 9 51.01 24.46 46.61
CA TYR A 9 51.13 22.98 46.63
C TYR A 9 50.01 22.08 47.23
N ILE A 10 49.32 21.28 46.40
CA ILE A 10 49.65 19.89 45.96
C ILE A 10 49.65 18.87 47.12
N PHE A 11 48.62 18.02 47.18
CA PHE A 11 48.79 16.60 47.47
C PHE A 11 47.76 15.76 46.68
N SER A 12 48.30 14.87 45.86
CA SER A 12 47.61 13.91 45.01
C SER A 12 47.04 12.76 45.87
N LEU A 13 45.81 12.34 45.61
CA LEU A 13 45.39 10.96 45.88
C LEU A 13 44.38 10.51 44.82
N PHE A 14 44.88 9.70 43.89
CA PHE A 14 44.10 8.77 43.05
C PHE A 14 43.28 7.84 43.96
N LEU A 15 41.95 7.74 43.77
CA LEU A 15 41.26 6.45 43.85
C LEU A 15 39.82 6.50 43.30
N PHE A 16 39.61 5.67 42.28
CA PHE A 16 38.42 4.85 42.02
C PHE A 16 37.05 5.51 41.85
N VAL A 17 36.66 5.57 40.58
CA VAL A 17 35.28 5.48 40.08
C VAL A 17 34.70 4.10 40.42
N PRO A 18 33.47 4.03 40.96
CA PRO A 18 32.57 2.93 40.69
C PRO A 18 31.45 3.40 39.74
N ILE A 19 31.45 2.76 38.58
CA ILE A 19 30.37 2.71 37.61
C ILE A 19 29.15 2.10 38.32
N LEU A 20 28.10 2.89 38.51
CA LEU A 20 26.78 2.36 38.88
C LEU A 20 26.10 1.89 37.59
N LEU A 21 26.28 0.61 37.29
CA LEU A 21 25.37 -0.19 36.47
C LEU A 21 24.00 -0.19 37.15
N ALA A 22 23.08 0.64 36.68
CA ALA A 22 21.66 0.44 36.93
C ALA A 22 21.24 -0.81 36.15
N GLY A 23 21.04 -1.88 36.91
CA GLY A 23 20.68 -3.20 36.42
C GLY A 23 19.33 -3.22 35.73
N CYS A 24 19.26 -4.15 34.78
CA CYS A 24 18.06 -4.71 34.19
C CYS A 24 17.04 -5.06 35.29
N GLY A 25 15.97 -4.28 35.36
CA GLY A 25 14.74 -4.61 36.07
C GLY A 25 13.67 -4.88 35.03
N GLY A 26 13.39 -6.17 34.79
CA GLY A 26 12.25 -6.60 33.99
C GLY A 26 10.94 -6.18 34.65
N GLY A 27 10.16 -5.40 33.91
CA GLY A 27 8.77 -5.08 34.23
C GLY A 27 7.96 -5.27 32.96
N GLY A 28 7.21 -6.37 32.88
CA GLY A 28 6.12 -6.50 31.93
C GLY A 28 5.03 -5.49 32.31
N GLY A 29 4.61 -4.69 31.34
CA GLY A 29 3.58 -3.69 31.55
C GLY A 29 3.43 -2.83 30.31
N ALA A 30 2.36 -3.10 29.56
CA ALA A 30 1.72 -2.26 28.55
C ALA A 30 2.66 -1.53 27.57
N SER A 31 2.65 -1.96 26.31
CA SER A 31 3.05 -1.09 25.20
C SER A 31 2.21 0.19 25.26
N SER A 32 2.79 1.22 25.89
CA SER A 32 2.28 2.57 25.92
C SER A 32 2.16 3.04 24.48
N GLY A 33 0.91 3.16 24.01
CA GLY A 33 0.57 3.63 22.68
C GLY A 33 1.15 5.02 22.44
N GLY A 34 2.29 5.06 21.77
CA GLY A 34 2.69 6.20 20.97
C GLY A 34 2.15 5.97 19.56
N SER A 35 1.57 6.99 18.95
CA SER A 35 1.16 6.96 17.54
C SER A 35 2.33 6.50 16.67
N LEU A 36 2.08 5.57 15.74
CA LEU A 36 3.09 5.09 14.79
C LEU A 36 3.76 6.25 14.05
N VAL A 37 5.09 6.30 14.10
CA VAL A 37 5.88 7.37 13.48
C VAL A 37 6.55 6.84 12.21
N TYR A 38 6.44 7.59 11.13
CA TYR A 38 7.18 7.33 9.90
C TYR A 38 8.65 7.74 10.05
N THR A 39 9.58 6.82 9.76
CA THR A 39 11.02 7.04 9.95
C THR A 39 11.83 7.03 8.65
N GLY A 40 11.17 7.06 7.50
CA GLY A 40 11.80 6.94 6.19
C GLY A 40 12.16 8.27 5.51
N LEU A 41 12.58 8.20 4.26
CA LEU A 41 12.90 9.36 3.44
C LEU A 41 11.66 10.22 3.14
N THR A 42 11.81 11.55 3.28
CA THR A 42 10.76 12.53 3.02
C THR A 42 11.01 13.40 1.79
N ASP A 43 12.08 13.13 1.04
CA ASP A 43 12.36 13.79 -0.23
C ASP A 43 11.54 13.17 -1.37
N PRO A 44 11.23 13.91 -2.45
CA PRO A 44 10.50 13.35 -3.59
C PRO A 44 11.33 12.27 -4.28
N ALA A 45 10.70 11.11 -4.51
CA ALA A 45 11.34 9.93 -5.09
C ALA A 45 11.77 10.15 -6.54
N GLN A 46 13.02 9.79 -6.88
CA GLN A 46 13.47 9.75 -8.26
C GLN A 46 13.13 8.38 -8.87
N ILE A 47 12.01 8.33 -9.60
CA ILE A 47 11.54 7.12 -10.28
C ILE A 47 12.49 6.77 -11.43
N ASN A 48 12.94 5.51 -11.48
CA ASN A 48 13.78 4.94 -12.52
C ASN A 48 13.49 3.44 -12.69
N SER A 49 14.16 2.76 -13.62
CA SER A 49 13.88 1.36 -13.95
C SER A 49 14.12 0.36 -12.82
N SER A 50 14.88 0.70 -11.78
CA SER A 50 15.14 -0.21 -10.66
C SER A 50 14.15 -0.08 -9.50
N ASN A 51 13.39 1.02 -9.40
CA ASN A 51 12.46 1.26 -8.29
C ASN A 51 11.00 1.55 -8.72
N ALA A 52 10.74 1.71 -10.01
CA ALA A 52 9.41 2.08 -10.51
C ALA A 52 8.32 1.09 -10.10
N GLU A 53 8.58 -0.23 -10.23
CA GLU A 53 7.62 -1.27 -9.87
C GLU A 53 7.37 -1.28 -8.36
N GLU A 54 8.43 -1.28 -7.54
CA GLU A 54 8.31 -1.27 -6.08
C GLU A 54 7.53 -0.03 -5.61
N LEU A 55 7.88 1.17 -6.08
CA LEU A 55 7.18 2.41 -5.70
C LEU A 55 5.71 2.40 -6.10
N ALA A 56 5.37 1.94 -7.30
CA ALA A 56 3.99 1.95 -7.76
C ALA A 56 3.14 0.89 -7.03
N THR A 57 3.66 -0.32 -6.87
CA THR A 57 2.97 -1.42 -6.17
C THR A 57 2.87 -1.14 -4.67
N SER A 58 3.94 -0.69 -4.03
CA SER A 58 3.92 -0.33 -2.60
C SER A 58 3.03 0.86 -2.30
N ALA A 59 2.91 1.84 -3.20
CA ALA A 59 1.98 2.96 -3.02
C ALA A 59 0.52 2.53 -3.17
N PHE A 60 0.26 1.59 -4.09
CA PHE A 60 -1.05 1.00 -4.24
C PHE A 60 -1.45 0.16 -3.02
N GLU A 61 -0.49 -0.56 -2.45
CA GLU A 61 -0.73 -1.51 -1.37
C GLU A 61 -0.57 -0.87 0.02
N GLY A 62 0.53 -0.21 0.33
CA GLY A 62 0.81 0.40 1.64
C GLY A 62 2.06 -0.13 2.34
N GLY A 63 2.97 -0.82 1.63
CA GLY A 63 4.19 -1.44 2.19
C GLY A 63 5.22 -1.96 1.16
N SER A 64 6.46 -2.27 1.56
CA SER A 64 7.54 -2.76 0.66
C SER A 64 7.38 -4.24 0.37
N PHE A 65 7.81 -4.62 -0.84
CA PHE A 65 7.85 -5.99 -1.32
C PHE A 65 9.27 -6.34 -1.76
N SER A 66 9.93 -7.23 -1.02
CA SER A 66 11.16 -7.86 -1.48
C SER A 66 10.82 -9.19 -2.15
N ASN A 67 11.10 -9.27 -3.45
CA ASN A 67 11.01 -10.41 -4.38
C ASN A 67 9.67 -10.65 -5.12
N ALA A 68 9.74 -10.29 -6.41
CA ALA A 68 9.11 -10.94 -7.58
C ALA A 68 7.67 -10.54 -7.98
N GLY A 69 7.57 -9.63 -8.95
CA GLY A 69 6.62 -9.70 -10.07
C GLY A 69 5.16 -9.88 -9.70
N ALA A 70 4.57 -8.90 -9.03
CA ALA A 70 3.18 -8.93 -8.60
C ALA A 70 2.21 -8.52 -9.74
N VAL A 71 2.24 -9.27 -10.84
CA VAL A 71 1.05 -9.87 -11.47
C VAL A 71 1.48 -11.26 -11.95
N LYS A 72 1.83 -12.14 -11.00
CA LYS A 72 2.00 -13.57 -11.27
C LYS A 72 0.73 -14.30 -10.85
N ASN A 73 0.00 -14.70 -11.87
CA ASN A 73 -1.15 -15.60 -11.90
C ASN A 73 -1.24 -16.57 -10.71
N GLN A 74 -2.39 -16.56 -10.07
CA GLN A 74 -2.80 -17.60 -9.15
C GLN A 74 -3.30 -18.81 -9.96
N THR A 75 -2.57 -19.92 -9.93
CA THR A 75 -3.19 -21.25 -10.05
C THR A 75 -3.75 -21.63 -8.68
N SER A 76 -4.83 -22.42 -8.66
CA SER A 76 -5.73 -22.66 -7.51
C SER A 76 -5.11 -23.32 -6.26
N ALA A 77 -3.80 -23.62 -6.27
CA ALA A 77 -3.07 -24.13 -5.10
C ALA A 77 -1.96 -23.18 -4.59
N SER A 78 -1.60 -22.15 -5.36
CA SER A 78 -0.69 -21.06 -4.96
C SER A 78 -1.39 -19.70 -4.83
N ALA A 79 -2.69 -19.67 -5.14
CA ALA A 79 -3.63 -18.59 -4.85
C ALA A 79 -3.60 -18.12 -3.38
N GLU A 80 -3.29 -19.03 -2.45
CA GLU A 80 -3.22 -18.73 -1.02
C GLU A 80 -2.11 -17.75 -0.61
N LYS A 81 -1.18 -17.38 -1.52
CA LYS A 81 0.00 -16.56 -1.17
C LYS A 81 0.15 -15.23 -1.89
N ALA A 82 -0.78 -14.86 -2.76
CA ALA A 82 -0.83 -13.52 -3.36
C ALA A 82 -2.06 -12.75 -2.84
N LYS A 83 -2.19 -12.69 -1.51
CA LYS A 83 -3.18 -11.82 -0.86
C LYS A 83 -2.68 -10.39 -0.89
N SER A 84 -3.41 -9.53 -1.60
CA SER A 84 -3.04 -8.14 -1.86
C SER A 84 -3.23 -7.28 -0.61
N ARG A 85 -2.18 -6.55 -0.26
CA ARG A 85 -1.96 -5.79 0.99
C ARG A 85 -2.49 -4.38 0.88
N ASN A 86 -3.75 -4.19 0.50
CA ASN A 86 -4.19 -2.89 0.00
C ASN A 86 -4.68 -1.93 1.11
N THR A 87 -4.15 -0.72 1.16
CA THR A 87 -4.60 0.38 2.02
C THR A 87 -6.07 0.72 1.75
N PHE A 88 -6.48 0.65 0.48
CA PHE A 88 -7.88 0.73 0.07
C PHE A 88 -8.69 -0.47 0.61
N LEU A 89 -8.10 -1.67 0.75
CA LEU A 89 -8.81 -2.82 1.34
C LEU A 89 -9.07 -2.62 2.83
N LEU A 90 -8.10 -2.10 3.59
CA LEU A 90 -8.35 -1.75 5.00
C LEU A 90 -9.52 -0.77 5.12
N SER A 91 -9.50 0.28 4.30
CA SER A 91 -10.52 1.31 4.36
C SER A 91 -11.88 0.81 3.89
N ILE A 92 -11.95 -0.11 2.92
CA ILE A 92 -13.17 -0.82 2.54
C ILE A 92 -13.68 -1.69 3.71
N ILE A 93 -12.84 -2.49 4.35
CA ILE A 93 -13.26 -3.36 5.47
C ILE A 93 -13.80 -2.54 6.65
N LEU A 94 -13.12 -1.43 6.99
CA LEU A 94 -13.59 -0.54 8.05
C LEU A 94 -14.94 0.11 7.68
N LYS A 95 -15.13 0.51 6.41
CA LYS A 95 -16.40 1.02 5.91
C LYS A 95 -17.52 -0.03 5.96
N GLU A 96 -17.26 -1.27 5.53
CA GLU A 96 -18.21 -2.38 5.60
C GLU A 96 -18.73 -2.60 7.02
N THR A 97 -17.84 -2.52 8.03
CA THR A 97 -18.24 -2.70 9.43
C THR A 97 -19.22 -1.62 9.90
N SER A 98 -19.14 -0.41 9.37
CA SER A 98 -20.10 0.66 9.63
C SER A 98 -21.45 0.41 8.95
N ASP A 99 -21.46 -0.07 7.71
CA ASP A 99 -22.70 -0.31 6.98
C ASP A 99 -23.54 -1.42 7.61
N LEU A 100 -22.88 -2.41 8.22
CA LEU A 100 -23.53 -3.44 9.04
C LEU A 100 -24.20 -2.89 10.31
N LEU A 101 -23.78 -1.72 10.80
CA LEU A 101 -24.38 -1.06 11.96
C LEU A 101 -25.57 -0.19 11.57
N ASP A 102 -25.49 0.53 10.45
CA ASP A 102 -26.57 1.40 9.98
C ASP A 102 -27.85 0.60 9.73
N GLY A 103 -27.74 -0.61 9.16
CA GLY A 103 -28.87 -1.53 8.98
C GLY A 103 -29.47 -2.10 10.28
N LYS A 104 -28.79 -1.97 11.43
CA LYS A 104 -29.21 -2.54 12.73
C LYS A 104 -29.64 -1.49 13.74
N HIS A 105 -29.14 -0.27 13.64
CA HIS A 105 -29.37 0.80 14.62
C HIS A 105 -29.91 2.06 13.93
N GLY A 106 -31.22 2.06 13.66
CA GLY A 106 -31.95 3.29 13.40
C GLY A 106 -32.15 4.10 14.68
N ARG A 107 -31.97 5.43 14.57
CA ARG A 107 -32.27 6.55 15.51
C ARG A 107 -32.40 6.24 17.01
N ALA A 108 -31.79 7.09 17.83
CA ALA A 108 -32.22 7.31 19.20
C ALA A 108 -32.99 8.64 19.36
N SER A 109 -34.22 8.62 19.88
CA SER A 109 -35.02 9.82 20.21
C SER A 109 -34.59 10.49 21.54
N ALA A 110 -33.60 9.88 22.19
CA ALA A 110 -32.91 10.33 23.39
C ALA A 110 -31.47 9.79 23.32
N ALA A 111 -30.56 10.31 24.13
CA ALA A 111 -29.24 9.71 24.21
C ALA A 111 -29.35 8.21 24.54
N LYS A 112 -28.70 7.37 23.73
CA LYS A 112 -28.79 5.91 23.83
C LYS A 112 -27.40 5.32 23.65
N ALA A 113 -27.08 4.36 24.51
CA ALA A 113 -25.95 3.47 24.31
C ALA A 113 -26.43 2.26 23.49
N ALA A 114 -25.68 1.91 22.46
CA ALA A 114 -25.84 0.66 21.73
C ALA A 114 -24.53 -0.11 21.78
N ASP A 115 -24.63 -1.39 22.12
CA ASP A 115 -23.52 -2.32 22.07
C ASP A 115 -23.93 -3.62 21.40
N GLY A 116 -22.95 -4.34 20.89
CA GLY A 116 -23.16 -5.66 20.33
C GLY A 116 -21.92 -6.21 19.66
N ALA A 117 -22.08 -7.41 19.12
CA ALA A 117 -21.04 -8.12 18.41
C ALA A 117 -21.54 -8.56 17.04
N ILE A 118 -20.67 -8.54 16.05
CA ILE A 118 -20.93 -9.02 14.70
C ILE A 118 -19.75 -9.94 14.33
N GLU A 119 -20.08 -11.16 13.91
CA GLU A 119 -19.10 -12.11 13.41
C GLU A 119 -18.59 -11.68 12.04
N GLY A 120 -17.31 -11.97 11.77
CA GLY A 120 -16.74 -11.81 10.44
C GLY A 120 -17.20 -12.90 9.48
N ASP A 121 -16.61 -12.90 8.29
CA ASP A 121 -16.82 -13.95 7.29
C ASP A 121 -15.86 -15.13 7.50
N ASN A 122 -16.05 -16.23 6.77
CA ASN A 122 -15.18 -17.42 6.87
C ASN A 122 -13.99 -17.37 5.89
N SER A 123 -13.54 -16.18 5.48
CA SER A 123 -12.46 -16.05 4.49
C SER A 123 -11.04 -16.23 5.07
N CYS A 124 -10.90 -16.30 6.38
CA CYS A 124 -9.65 -16.54 7.11
C CYS A 124 -9.59 -17.97 7.64
N ALA A 125 -8.40 -18.57 7.65
CA ALA A 125 -8.19 -19.95 8.10
C ALA A 125 -8.49 -20.14 9.61
N GLU A 126 -8.31 -19.08 10.39
CA GLU A 126 -8.55 -19.06 11.84
C GLU A 126 -10.04 -18.87 12.19
N GLY A 127 -10.92 -18.80 11.19
CA GLY A 127 -12.35 -18.56 11.34
C GLY A 127 -12.73 -17.07 11.44
N PRO A 128 -14.02 -16.77 11.65
CA PRO A 128 -14.59 -15.46 11.38
C PRO A 128 -14.18 -14.37 12.38
N GLY A 129 -13.80 -14.78 13.59
CA GLY A 129 -13.60 -13.84 14.69
C GLY A 129 -14.84 -12.96 14.90
N LYS A 130 -14.64 -11.80 15.52
CA LYS A 130 -15.73 -10.86 15.76
C LYS A 130 -15.23 -9.43 15.85
N PHE A 131 -16.11 -8.48 15.53
CA PHE A 131 -15.96 -7.11 15.98
C PHE A 131 -17.09 -6.77 16.96
N GLU A 132 -16.75 -6.00 17.98
CA GLU A 132 -17.67 -5.49 18.98
C GLU A 132 -17.74 -3.97 18.85
N TYR A 133 -18.88 -3.37 19.13
CA TYR A 133 -19.06 -1.92 19.07
C TYR A 133 -19.71 -1.42 20.35
N ILE A 134 -19.35 -0.21 20.73
CA ILE A 134 -20.01 0.56 21.78
C ILE A 134 -20.20 1.97 21.24
N LEU A 135 -21.45 2.36 20.98
CA LEU A 135 -21.81 3.66 20.41
C LEU A 135 -22.70 4.44 21.36
N ASN A 136 -22.41 5.72 21.54
CA ASN A 136 -23.22 6.67 22.30
C ASN A 136 -23.81 7.68 21.33
N TYR A 137 -25.11 7.60 21.12
CA TYR A 137 -25.86 8.52 20.29
C TYR A 137 -26.24 9.76 21.10
N ASN A 138 -26.01 10.93 20.53
CA ASN A 138 -26.37 12.22 21.12
C ASN A 138 -27.61 12.80 20.42
N ILE A 139 -28.23 13.78 21.08
CA ILE A 139 -29.41 14.48 20.55
C ILE A 139 -29.07 15.49 19.44
N ASP A 140 -27.78 15.79 19.23
CA ASP A 140 -27.26 16.78 18.28
C ASP A 140 -26.85 16.16 16.94
N TYR A 141 -27.42 14.99 16.60
CA TYR A 141 -27.11 14.23 15.38
C TYR A 141 -25.67 13.70 15.32
N THR A 142 -24.97 13.64 16.45
CA THR A 142 -23.66 12.98 16.55
C THR A 142 -23.76 11.64 17.26
N ALA A 143 -22.85 10.72 16.96
CA ALA A 143 -22.59 9.56 17.81
C ALA A 143 -21.09 9.34 17.95
N LYS A 144 -20.66 8.89 19.12
CA LYS A 144 -19.24 8.60 19.40
C LYS A 144 -19.09 7.25 20.04
N GLY A 145 -17.99 6.57 19.76
CA GLY A 145 -17.77 5.27 20.34
C GLY A 145 -16.46 4.61 19.94
N ILE A 146 -16.43 3.31 20.16
CA ILE A 146 -15.30 2.46 19.84
C ILE A 146 -15.76 1.21 19.11
N PHE A 147 -14.97 0.77 18.13
CA PHE A 147 -15.05 -0.59 17.59
C PHE A 147 -13.84 -1.38 18.05
N ILE A 148 -14.08 -2.62 18.47
CA ILE A 148 -13.09 -3.55 19.01
C ILE A 148 -13.05 -4.76 18.10
N TYR A 149 -12.00 -4.87 17.30
CA TYR A 149 -11.77 -6.01 16.43
C TYR A 149 -11.02 -7.10 17.21
N ASN A 150 -11.62 -8.29 17.30
CA ASN A 150 -11.05 -9.45 17.97
C ASN A 150 -10.81 -10.56 16.94
N GLY A 151 -9.77 -10.40 16.13
CA GLY A 151 -9.50 -11.28 15.00
C GLY A 151 -10.63 -11.28 13.97
N TYR A 152 -11.34 -10.14 13.81
CA TYR A 152 -12.42 -10.01 12.84
C TYR A 152 -11.89 -10.30 11.43
N CYS A 153 -12.54 -11.23 10.74
CA CYS A 153 -12.19 -11.59 9.38
C CYS A 153 -13.14 -10.95 8.37
N SER A 154 -12.56 -10.30 7.35
CA SER A 154 -13.26 -9.93 6.12
C SER A 154 -12.28 -9.98 4.96
N ARG A 155 -12.72 -10.50 3.79
CA ARG A 155 -11.94 -10.49 2.54
C ARG A 155 -10.50 -11.02 2.71
N GLY A 156 -10.36 -12.15 3.40
CA GLY A 156 -9.10 -12.83 3.65
C GLY A 156 -8.17 -12.12 4.64
N THR A 157 -8.62 -11.02 5.24
CA THR A 157 -7.86 -10.13 6.12
C THR A 157 -8.42 -10.13 7.53
N ARG A 158 -7.53 -10.28 8.50
CA ARG A 158 -7.81 -10.37 9.93
C ARG A 158 -7.39 -9.08 10.63
N LEU A 159 -8.35 -8.42 11.27
CA LEU A 159 -8.15 -7.20 12.03
C LEU A 159 -8.17 -7.48 13.52
N SER A 160 -7.26 -6.83 14.26
CA SER A 160 -7.26 -6.88 15.72
C SER A 160 -6.79 -5.55 16.31
N GLY A 161 -7.57 -5.00 17.24
CA GLY A 161 -7.29 -3.71 17.86
C GLY A 161 -8.56 -2.92 18.11
N THR A 162 -8.39 -1.73 18.68
CA THR A 162 -9.49 -0.83 18.99
C THR A 162 -9.36 0.43 18.15
N VAL A 163 -10.47 0.87 17.58
CA VAL A 163 -10.57 2.13 16.84
C VAL A 163 -11.64 3.01 17.48
N ASN A 164 -11.40 4.31 17.51
CA ASN A 164 -12.39 5.29 17.90
C ASN A 164 -13.19 5.72 16.68
N VAL A 165 -14.49 5.99 16.89
CA VAL A 165 -15.41 6.34 15.82
C VAL A 165 -16.21 7.57 16.21
N ASP A 166 -16.21 8.55 15.32
CA ASP A 166 -17.05 9.74 15.37
C ASP A 166 -18.00 9.70 14.17
N LEU A 167 -19.30 9.78 14.44
CA LEU A 167 -20.38 9.71 13.45
C LEU A 167 -21.16 11.02 13.44
N LEU A 168 -21.52 11.49 12.25
CA LEU A 168 -22.41 12.63 12.04
C LEU A 168 -23.56 12.20 11.11
N TYR A 169 -24.78 12.44 11.57
CA TYR A 169 -25.99 12.19 10.82
C TYR A 169 -26.53 13.50 10.24
N ASP A 170 -27.08 13.42 9.03
CA ASP A 170 -27.78 14.54 8.42
C ASP A 170 -29.11 14.81 9.16
N SER A 171 -29.38 16.07 9.50
CA SER A 171 -30.52 16.41 10.36
C SER A 171 -31.88 16.25 9.69
N GLU A 172 -31.92 16.21 8.36
CA GLU A 172 -33.15 16.11 7.57
C GLU A 172 -33.45 14.66 7.18
N THR A 173 -32.47 13.99 6.59
CA THR A 173 -32.59 12.61 6.08
C THR A 173 -32.35 11.56 7.16
N LEU A 174 -31.71 11.94 8.27
CA LEU A 174 -31.28 11.06 9.35
C LEU A 174 -30.31 9.95 8.92
N MET A 175 -29.75 10.05 7.71
CA MET A 175 -28.75 9.12 7.21
C MET A 175 -27.35 9.55 7.67
N LEU A 176 -26.42 8.58 7.75
CA LEU A 176 -25.03 8.85 8.09
C LEU A 176 -24.39 9.73 7.00
N SER A 177 -23.95 10.93 7.39
CA SER A 177 -23.38 11.94 6.49
C SER A 177 -21.85 11.89 6.47
N SER A 178 -21.24 11.65 7.64
CA SER A 178 -19.81 11.42 7.76
C SER A 178 -19.47 10.48 8.91
N MET A 179 -18.33 9.82 8.76
CA MET A 179 -17.74 8.95 9.76
C MET A 179 -16.24 9.19 9.80
N THR A 180 -15.67 9.39 10.98
CA THR A 180 -14.22 9.42 11.19
C THR A 180 -13.83 8.26 12.07
N ILE A 181 -12.91 7.44 11.59
CA ILE A 181 -12.29 6.35 12.33
C ILE A 181 -10.86 6.76 12.66
N SER A 182 -10.44 6.66 13.92
CA SER A 182 -9.08 6.96 14.36
C SER A 182 -8.52 5.84 15.23
N PHE A 183 -7.24 5.51 15.05
CA PHE A 183 -6.61 4.39 15.73
C PHE A 183 -5.11 4.61 15.89
N ASP A 184 -4.59 4.33 17.08
CA ASP A 184 -3.15 4.45 17.34
C ASP A 184 -2.37 3.20 16.90
N SER A 185 -3.02 2.04 16.99
CA SER A 185 -2.46 0.74 16.63
C SER A 185 -3.58 -0.23 16.27
N LEU A 186 -3.64 -0.60 15.00
CA LEU A 186 -4.50 -1.65 14.46
C LEU A 186 -3.62 -2.73 13.83
N SER A 187 -3.75 -3.96 14.31
CA SER A 187 -3.05 -5.12 13.76
C SER A 187 -3.80 -5.65 12.55
N ILE A 188 -3.07 -5.86 11.46
CA ILE A 188 -3.62 -6.32 10.18
C ILE A 188 -2.82 -7.54 9.74
N GLN A 189 -3.48 -8.69 9.64
CA GLN A 189 -2.89 -9.97 9.26
C GLN A 189 -3.63 -10.56 8.08
N SER A 190 -2.89 -11.10 7.12
CA SER A 190 -3.46 -11.73 5.93
C SER A 190 -2.35 -12.53 5.24
N GLY A 191 -2.49 -13.84 5.09
CA GLY A 191 -1.40 -14.68 4.56
C GLY A 191 -0.10 -14.52 5.37
N SER A 192 0.99 -14.06 4.73
CA SER A 192 2.26 -13.76 5.41
C SER A 192 2.40 -12.31 5.90
N MET A 193 1.34 -11.49 5.81
CA MET A 193 1.33 -10.14 6.38
C MET A 193 1.31 -10.18 7.89
N ASP A 194 2.13 -9.31 8.48
CA ASP A 194 1.91 -8.83 9.84
C ASP A 194 2.22 -7.33 9.87
N LEU A 195 1.16 -6.53 9.76
CA LEU A 195 1.24 -5.08 9.72
C LEU A 195 0.61 -4.47 10.97
N GLU A 196 1.10 -3.29 11.31
CA GLU A 196 0.52 -2.43 12.34
C GLU A 196 0.28 -1.06 11.76
N ALA A 197 -0.96 -0.60 11.79
CA ALA A 197 -1.36 0.69 11.24
C ALA A 197 -1.78 1.64 12.37
N GLY A 198 -1.49 2.92 12.19
CA GLY A 198 -1.96 4.01 13.04
C GLY A 198 -2.34 5.21 12.17
N GLY A 199 -3.40 5.93 12.52
CA GLY A 199 -3.87 7.06 11.74
C GLY A 199 -5.37 7.31 11.86
N SER A 200 -5.92 7.91 10.80
CA SER A 200 -7.33 8.24 10.69
C SER A 200 -7.84 8.08 9.26
N ILE A 201 -9.09 7.64 9.15
CA ILE A 201 -9.84 7.56 7.90
C ILE A 201 -11.14 8.32 8.09
N MET A 202 -11.43 9.28 7.23
CA MET A 202 -12.67 10.04 7.23
C MET A 202 -13.47 9.73 5.97
N TYR A 203 -14.68 9.25 6.13
CA TYR A 203 -15.69 9.11 5.09
C TYR A 203 -16.64 10.30 5.19
N TYR A 204 -16.88 10.98 4.08
CA TYR A 204 -17.68 12.20 4.05
C TYR A 204 -18.43 12.34 2.73
N ASN A 205 -19.43 13.23 2.71
CA ASN A 205 -20.40 13.32 1.62
C ASN A 205 -21.00 11.93 1.32
N MET A 206 -21.32 11.19 2.38
CA MET A 206 -21.87 9.85 2.25
C MET A 206 -23.29 9.94 1.70
N LEU A 207 -23.48 9.30 0.55
CA LEU A 207 -24.75 9.12 -0.14
C LEU A 207 -24.98 7.62 -0.33
N GLU A 208 -26.19 7.23 -0.73
CA GLU A 208 -26.55 5.82 -0.96
C GLU A 208 -25.63 5.13 -1.99
N SER A 209 -25.20 5.85 -3.03
CA SER A 209 -24.40 5.30 -4.13
C SER A 209 -22.99 5.87 -4.24
N SER A 210 -22.55 6.73 -3.32
CA SER A 210 -21.21 7.29 -3.38
C SER A 210 -20.75 7.87 -2.05
N TYR A 211 -19.44 7.98 -1.86
CA TYR A 211 -18.84 8.71 -0.75
C TYR A 211 -17.42 9.15 -1.10
N ASN A 212 -16.95 10.18 -0.40
CA ASN A 212 -15.56 10.58 -0.44
C ASN A 212 -14.83 10.03 0.78
N GLU A 213 -13.52 9.88 0.64
CA GLU A 213 -12.67 9.36 1.69
C GLU A 213 -11.38 10.17 1.79
N LEU A 214 -10.91 10.42 3.00
CA LEU A 214 -9.62 11.03 3.30
C LEU A 214 -8.84 10.13 4.26
N ILE A 215 -7.68 9.63 3.81
CA ILE A 215 -6.83 8.72 4.55
C ILE A 215 -5.53 9.41 4.95
N ASN A 216 -5.20 9.33 6.24
CA ASN A 216 -3.91 9.69 6.80
C ASN A 216 -3.44 8.57 7.72
N MET A 217 -2.39 7.85 7.34
CA MET A 217 -1.94 6.68 8.11
C MET A 217 -0.46 6.41 7.98
N VAL A 218 0.09 5.79 9.01
CA VAL A 218 1.41 5.17 9.03
C VAL A 218 1.21 3.67 9.22
N VAL A 219 1.89 2.89 8.39
CA VAL A 219 1.89 1.43 8.46
C VAL A 219 3.30 0.97 8.75
N ARG A 220 3.47 0.14 9.77
CA ARG A 220 4.70 -0.60 10.03
C ARG A 220 4.52 -2.03 9.59
N ASP A 221 5.41 -2.50 8.73
CA ASP A 221 5.58 -3.93 8.49
C ASP A 221 6.42 -4.52 9.62
N ARG A 222 5.84 -5.42 10.41
CA ARG A 222 6.54 -6.02 11.56
C ARG A 222 7.62 -7.02 11.13
N ASN A 223 7.55 -7.56 9.92
CA ASN A 223 8.57 -8.47 9.42
C ASN A 223 9.87 -7.73 9.07
N THR A 224 9.75 -6.57 8.44
CA THR A 224 10.91 -5.75 8.01
C THR A 224 11.22 -4.60 8.95
N SER A 225 10.33 -4.30 9.90
CA SER A 225 10.35 -3.11 10.76
C SER A 225 10.33 -1.78 10.00
N LYS A 226 10.05 -1.79 8.69
CA LYS A 226 9.95 -0.59 7.86
C LYS A 226 8.59 0.08 8.05
N THR A 227 8.59 1.41 8.02
CA THR A 227 7.38 2.23 8.10
C THR A 227 7.09 2.89 6.76
N TYR A 228 5.83 2.88 6.37
CA TYR A 228 5.28 3.54 5.19
C TYR A 228 4.26 4.55 5.66
N LYS A 229 4.06 5.62 4.90
CA LYS A 229 3.09 6.66 5.25
C LYS A 229 2.25 7.00 4.04
N THR A 230 0.96 7.15 4.29
CA THR A 230 -0.01 7.71 3.36
C THR A 230 -0.53 9.01 3.97
N GLU A 231 -0.47 10.09 3.21
CA GLU A 231 -0.84 11.42 3.65
C GLU A 231 -1.78 12.09 2.65
N ASN A 232 -2.88 12.63 3.17
CA ASN A 232 -3.93 13.31 2.42
C ASN A 232 -4.39 12.51 1.18
N LEU A 233 -4.52 11.19 1.33
CA LEU A 233 -5.05 10.36 0.26
C LEU A 233 -6.56 10.57 0.18
N GLU A 234 -6.98 11.26 -0.87
CA GLU A 234 -8.38 11.51 -1.17
C GLU A 234 -8.88 10.56 -2.25
N THR A 235 -10.02 9.94 -1.98
CA THR A 235 -10.71 9.09 -2.96
C THR A 235 -12.16 9.51 -3.12
N VAL A 236 -12.67 9.34 -4.35
CA VAL A 236 -14.10 9.40 -4.65
C VAL A 236 -14.54 7.99 -5.01
N ASN A 237 -15.51 7.47 -4.26
CA ASN A 237 -15.96 6.10 -4.35
C ASN A 237 -17.40 6.07 -4.86
N SER A 238 -17.67 5.24 -5.85
CA SER A 238 -19.00 5.06 -6.43
C SER A 238 -19.43 3.60 -6.31
N ILE A 239 -20.59 3.37 -5.72
CA ILE A 239 -21.12 2.05 -5.39
C ILE A 239 -22.08 1.62 -6.50
N GLY A 240 -21.76 0.50 -7.15
CA GLY A 240 -22.63 -0.23 -8.05
C GLY A 240 -23.36 -1.37 -7.34
N THR A 241 -24.03 -2.23 -8.11
CA THR A 241 -24.82 -3.35 -7.55
C THR A 241 -23.96 -4.39 -6.83
N ASP A 242 -22.79 -4.71 -7.38
CA ASP A 242 -21.87 -5.75 -6.92
C ASP A 242 -20.39 -5.29 -6.96
N TYR A 243 -20.18 -3.99 -7.20
CA TYR A 243 -18.84 -3.41 -7.33
C TYR A 243 -18.75 -2.03 -6.71
N ILE A 244 -17.52 -1.60 -6.43
CA ILE A 244 -17.16 -0.24 -6.07
C ILE A 244 -16.07 0.26 -7.02
N ASP A 245 -16.28 1.44 -7.58
CA ASP A 245 -15.27 2.16 -8.36
C ASP A 245 -14.59 3.19 -7.47
N VAL A 246 -13.26 3.10 -7.37
CA VAL A 246 -12.41 3.97 -6.56
C VAL A 246 -11.60 4.88 -7.49
N ILE A 247 -11.72 6.19 -7.31
CA ILE A 247 -10.94 7.20 -8.02
C ILE A 247 -10.02 7.89 -7.01
N VAL A 248 -8.72 7.80 -7.20
CA VAL A 248 -7.74 8.53 -6.37
C VAL A 248 -7.54 9.91 -6.97
N THR A 249 -8.02 10.95 -6.28
CA THR A 249 -7.95 12.34 -6.74
C THR A 249 -6.62 12.98 -6.39
N CYS A 250 -6.12 12.72 -5.18
CA CYS A 250 -4.79 13.12 -4.75
C CYS A 250 -4.33 12.27 -3.55
N GLY A 251 -3.05 12.41 -3.20
CA GLY A 251 -2.46 11.73 -2.05
C GLY A 251 -0.96 11.61 -2.19
N THR A 252 -0.27 11.49 -1.07
CA THR A 252 1.18 11.30 -1.02
C THR A 252 1.49 9.99 -0.32
N TYR A 253 2.25 9.13 -0.98
CA TYR A 253 2.76 7.90 -0.41
C TYR A 253 4.27 8.02 -0.18
N TYR A 254 4.72 7.65 1.02
CA TYR A 254 6.11 7.70 1.42
C TYR A 254 6.67 6.28 1.56
N HIS A 255 7.62 5.95 0.68
CA HIS A 255 8.41 4.73 0.77
C HIS A 255 9.67 4.99 1.61
N PRO A 256 10.01 4.12 2.57
CA PRO A 256 11.11 4.35 3.51
C PRO A 256 12.46 4.58 2.84
N ASP A 257 12.74 3.83 1.76
CA ASP A 257 14.06 3.84 1.11
C ASP A 257 14.13 4.72 -0.14
N HIS A 258 12.99 5.14 -0.69
CA HIS A 258 12.93 5.78 -2.01
C HIS A 258 12.37 7.21 -1.96
N GLY A 259 11.83 7.64 -0.83
CA GLY A 259 11.16 8.93 -0.70
C GLY A 259 9.68 8.85 -1.04
N TYR A 260 9.08 10.00 -1.35
CA TYR A 260 7.64 10.07 -1.61
C TYR A 260 7.26 10.19 -3.08
N VAL A 261 6.08 9.70 -3.39
CA VAL A 261 5.40 9.84 -4.68
C VAL A 261 3.97 10.34 -4.48
N SER A 262 3.47 11.12 -5.43
CA SER A 262 2.05 11.48 -5.49
C SER A 262 1.25 10.38 -6.18
N MET A 263 0.07 10.08 -5.66
CA MET A 263 -0.81 9.02 -6.16
C MET A 263 -1.95 9.59 -7.00
N GLY A 264 -2.42 8.81 -7.98
CA GLY A 264 -3.60 9.13 -8.76
C GLY A 264 -4.06 7.96 -9.63
N THR A 265 -5.32 8.00 -10.05
CA THR A 265 -5.87 7.05 -11.03
C THR A 265 -5.96 7.67 -12.41
N LEU A 266 -5.59 6.93 -13.45
CA LEU A 266 -5.85 7.28 -14.86
C LEU A 266 -7.24 6.80 -15.30
N SER A 267 -7.72 5.70 -14.71
CA SER A 267 -9.09 5.21 -14.84
C SER A 267 -9.55 4.60 -13.50
N PRO A 268 -10.86 4.62 -13.21
CA PRO A 268 -11.39 4.13 -11.93
C PRO A 268 -10.98 2.68 -11.66
N LEU A 269 -10.59 2.42 -10.42
CA LEU A 269 -10.23 1.08 -9.94
C LEU A 269 -11.50 0.36 -9.50
N ARG A 270 -11.87 -0.71 -10.20
CA ARG A 270 -13.11 -1.45 -9.90
C ARG A 270 -12.83 -2.65 -9.02
N TYR A 271 -13.47 -2.72 -7.85
CA TYR A 271 -13.46 -3.88 -6.96
C TYR A 271 -14.85 -4.54 -6.98
N TYR A 272 -14.91 -5.86 -7.13
CA TYR A 272 -16.15 -6.60 -6.87
C TYR A 272 -16.26 -6.96 -5.38
N ASP A 273 -17.48 -7.28 -4.95
CA ASP A 273 -17.71 -7.96 -3.67
C ASP A 273 -16.80 -9.18 -3.59
N ASN A 274 -16.06 -9.32 -2.47
CA ASN A 274 -15.01 -10.33 -2.20
C ASN A 274 -13.66 -10.20 -2.91
N ALA A 275 -13.48 -9.26 -3.85
CA ALA A 275 -12.19 -9.07 -4.50
C ALA A 275 -11.17 -8.39 -3.56
N GLU A 276 -9.97 -8.97 -3.45
CA GLU A 276 -8.82 -8.40 -2.70
C GLU A 276 -7.99 -7.40 -3.56
N LEU A 277 -8.22 -7.41 -4.88
CA LEU A 277 -7.59 -6.54 -5.88
C LEU A 277 -8.64 -5.96 -6.82
N PRO A 278 -8.40 -4.78 -7.42
CA PRO A 278 -9.26 -4.27 -8.45
C PRO A 278 -9.16 -5.16 -9.70
N VAL A 279 -10.29 -5.45 -10.32
CA VAL A 279 -10.36 -6.25 -11.56
C VAL A 279 -10.06 -5.44 -12.82
N SER A 280 -10.15 -4.12 -12.73
CA SER A 280 -9.90 -3.18 -13.82
C SER A 280 -9.56 -1.80 -13.27
N GLY A 281 -9.09 -0.92 -14.15
CA GLY A 281 -8.64 0.42 -13.81
C GLY A 281 -7.14 0.61 -14.01
N SER A 282 -6.66 1.81 -13.72
CA SER A 282 -5.25 2.15 -13.90
C SER A 282 -4.83 3.14 -12.83
N PHE A 283 -3.82 2.75 -12.05
CA PHE A 283 -3.21 3.56 -11.01
C PHE A 283 -1.83 4.05 -11.46
N GLN A 284 -1.46 5.26 -11.06
CA GLN A 284 -0.20 5.88 -11.38
C GLN A 284 0.37 6.59 -10.15
N VAL A 285 1.68 6.48 -10.00
CA VAL A 285 2.45 7.31 -9.08
C VAL A 285 3.31 8.31 -9.86
N THR A 286 3.50 9.49 -9.29
CA THR A 286 4.34 10.56 -9.86
C THR A 286 5.40 10.97 -8.85
N GLY A 287 6.66 10.87 -9.22
CA GLY A 287 7.81 11.26 -8.42
C GLY A 287 8.41 12.60 -8.84
N ARG A 288 9.68 12.79 -8.48
CA ARG A 288 10.47 13.98 -8.78
C ARG A 288 10.46 14.29 -10.28
N SER A 289 10.36 15.58 -10.61
CA SER A 289 10.35 16.09 -11.99
C SER A 289 9.23 15.52 -12.87
N GLY A 290 8.15 15.00 -12.28
CA GLY A 290 7.02 14.45 -13.02
C GLY A 290 7.26 13.06 -13.61
N ALA A 291 8.31 12.35 -13.18
CA ALA A 291 8.53 10.96 -13.56
C ALA A 291 7.35 10.10 -13.07
N LYS A 292 6.89 9.15 -13.88
CA LYS A 292 5.67 8.37 -13.63
C LYS A 292 5.98 6.87 -13.60
N ALA A 293 5.30 6.14 -12.73
CA ALA A 293 5.27 4.69 -12.74
C ALA A 293 3.83 4.19 -12.54
N LEU A 294 3.55 2.99 -13.03
CA LEU A 294 2.28 2.30 -12.84
C LEU A 294 2.57 0.93 -12.21
N PRO A 295 1.66 0.37 -11.39
CA PRO A 295 1.74 -1.03 -11.01
C PRO A 295 1.73 -1.88 -12.29
N GLY A 296 2.59 -2.89 -12.38
CA GLY A 296 2.79 -3.64 -13.62
C GLY A 296 1.46 -4.15 -14.20
N GLN A 297 1.11 -3.74 -15.43
CA GLN A 297 -0.01 -4.31 -16.16
C GLN A 297 0.52 -5.12 -17.35
N TYR A 298 0.44 -6.45 -17.25
CA TYR A 298 0.68 -7.32 -18.39
C TYR A 298 -0.63 -7.49 -19.16
N GLN A 299 -0.82 -6.66 -20.18
CA GLN A 299 -1.96 -6.77 -21.09
C GLN A 299 -1.82 -8.04 -21.93
N VAL A 300 -2.66 -9.03 -21.66
CA VAL A 300 -2.68 -10.31 -22.38
C VAL A 300 -3.48 -10.12 -23.66
N ALA A 301 -2.83 -10.17 -24.82
CA ALA A 301 -3.53 -10.01 -26.09
C ALA A 301 -4.36 -11.27 -26.39
N ASN A 302 -5.63 -11.04 -26.77
CA ASN A 302 -6.59 -12.04 -27.21
C ASN A 302 -6.89 -13.17 -26.19
N GLY A 303 -8.14 -13.21 -25.73
CA GLY A 303 -8.66 -14.31 -24.91
C GLY A 303 -8.57 -14.10 -23.41
N PHE A 304 -9.21 -15.00 -22.66
CA PHE A 304 -9.16 -15.01 -21.21
C PHE A 304 -7.94 -15.81 -20.73
N PRO A 305 -7.10 -15.27 -19.82
CA PRO A 305 -5.97 -16.00 -19.28
C PRO A 305 -6.44 -17.27 -18.56
N LYS A 306 -5.82 -18.40 -18.90
CA LYS A 306 -6.10 -19.73 -18.34
C LYS A 306 -4.92 -20.28 -17.54
N SER A 307 -3.70 -19.87 -17.88
CA SER A 307 -2.48 -20.39 -17.26
C SER A 307 -1.35 -19.37 -17.32
N VAL A 308 -0.40 -19.44 -16.39
CA VAL A 308 0.90 -18.77 -16.49
C VAL A 308 2.01 -19.77 -16.27
N VAL A 309 3.17 -19.46 -16.83
CA VAL A 309 4.44 -20.00 -16.39
C VAL A 309 5.45 -18.87 -16.32
N THR A 310 6.39 -18.99 -15.38
CA THR A 310 7.46 -18.02 -15.21
C THR A 310 8.80 -18.71 -15.31
N GLY A 311 9.75 -18.08 -15.96
CA GLY A 311 11.08 -18.60 -16.18
C GLY A 311 11.92 -17.55 -16.88
N ASP A 312 13.21 -17.74 -16.91
CA ASP A 312 14.09 -16.93 -17.76
C ASP A 312 14.04 -17.53 -19.17
N PHE A 313 13.10 -17.06 -20.00
CA PHE A 313 12.82 -17.63 -21.33
C PHE A 313 13.79 -17.10 -22.39
N ASN A 314 14.43 -15.95 -22.14
CA ASN A 314 15.44 -15.36 -23.02
C ASN A 314 16.88 -15.49 -22.49
N ASN A 315 17.07 -16.07 -21.31
CA ASN A 315 18.36 -16.30 -20.65
C ASN A 315 19.13 -14.99 -20.35
N ASP A 316 18.41 -13.92 -19.99
CA ASP A 316 18.98 -12.61 -19.64
C ASP A 316 19.24 -12.43 -18.13
N GLY A 317 18.91 -13.46 -17.33
CA GLY A 317 19.05 -13.47 -15.88
C GLY A 317 17.87 -12.84 -15.13
N ARG A 318 16.81 -12.41 -15.84
CA ARG A 318 15.56 -11.91 -15.27
C ARG A 318 14.45 -12.94 -15.46
N VAL A 319 13.41 -12.86 -14.62
CA VAL A 319 12.30 -13.81 -14.68
C VAL A 319 11.21 -13.26 -15.59
N ASP A 320 11.02 -13.90 -16.74
CA ASP A 320 9.94 -13.62 -17.69
C ASP A 320 8.62 -14.27 -17.28
N VAL A 321 7.55 -13.86 -17.98
CA VAL A 321 6.19 -14.34 -17.77
C VAL A 321 5.59 -14.79 -19.09
N ALA A 322 5.09 -16.02 -19.17
CA ALA A 322 4.28 -16.49 -20.29
C ALA A 322 2.86 -16.79 -19.81
N VAL A 323 1.86 -16.18 -20.45
CA VAL A 323 0.44 -16.34 -20.14
C VAL A 323 -0.26 -17.08 -21.27
N GLY A 324 -0.78 -18.27 -20.97
CA GLY A 324 -1.66 -19.01 -21.87
C GLY A 324 -3.10 -18.53 -21.73
N THR A 325 -3.73 -18.15 -22.83
CA THR A 325 -5.16 -17.82 -22.92
C THR A 325 -5.93 -18.96 -23.57
N ASP A 326 -7.26 -18.85 -23.57
CA ASP A 326 -8.14 -19.72 -24.35
C ASP A 326 -7.97 -19.59 -25.88
N THR A 327 -7.29 -18.54 -26.36
CA THR A 327 -7.08 -18.29 -27.79
C THR A 327 -5.61 -18.24 -28.21
N GLY A 328 -4.65 -18.32 -27.28
CA GLY A 328 -3.24 -18.23 -27.61
C GLY A 328 -2.29 -18.19 -26.41
N MET A 329 -1.09 -17.68 -26.63
CA MET A 329 -0.05 -17.53 -25.60
C MET A 329 0.68 -16.20 -25.80
N ASN A 330 0.84 -15.46 -24.71
CA ASN A 330 1.56 -14.19 -24.65
C ASN A 330 2.83 -14.41 -23.84
N ILE A 331 3.98 -13.91 -24.32
CA ILE A 331 5.25 -13.99 -23.59
C ILE A 331 5.72 -12.56 -23.34
N PHE A 332 5.81 -12.18 -22.07
CA PHE A 332 6.31 -10.90 -21.59
C PHE A 332 7.75 -11.10 -21.12
N LEU A 333 8.68 -10.65 -21.95
CA LEU A 333 10.08 -10.55 -21.58
C LEU A 333 10.27 -9.34 -20.67
N GLN A 334 11.12 -9.43 -19.65
CA GLN A 334 11.50 -8.27 -18.85
C GLN A 334 12.48 -7.34 -19.59
N GLU A 335 12.16 -7.00 -20.84
CA GLU A 335 12.83 -5.90 -21.51
C GLU A 335 12.34 -4.60 -20.86
N ASN A 336 13.29 -3.78 -20.41
CA ASN A 336 13.10 -2.46 -19.79
C ASN A 336 11.71 -1.90 -20.07
N MET A 337 10.86 -1.79 -19.04
CA MET A 337 9.57 -1.11 -19.11
C MET A 337 9.75 0.15 -19.96
N HIS A 338 9.29 0.10 -21.22
CA HIS A 338 9.41 1.23 -22.11
C HIS A 338 8.65 2.36 -21.42
N ALA A 339 9.38 3.43 -21.11
CA ALA A 339 8.79 4.69 -20.69
C ALA A 339 7.57 4.96 -21.59
N PRO A 340 6.43 5.42 -21.03
CA PRO A 340 5.25 5.72 -21.84
C PRO A 340 5.68 6.61 -22.99
N VAL A 341 5.50 6.11 -24.21
CA VAL A 341 5.74 6.89 -25.43
C VAL A 341 4.82 8.08 -25.33
N MET A 342 5.42 9.26 -25.11
CA MET A 342 4.76 10.55 -25.16
C MET A 342 4.21 10.72 -26.59
N MET A 343 2.94 10.36 -26.80
CA MET A 343 2.22 10.73 -28.01
C MET A 343 1.89 12.22 -27.90
N GLY A 344 2.81 13.06 -28.37
CA GLY A 344 2.65 14.51 -28.42
C GLY A 344 3.46 15.12 -29.56
N GLY A 345 2.83 15.28 -30.72
CA GLY A 345 3.06 16.42 -31.62
C GLY A 345 4.23 16.37 -32.61
N LEU A 346 3.86 16.28 -33.89
CA LEU A 346 4.52 16.78 -35.12
C LEU A 346 5.71 16.03 -35.78
N ILE A 347 5.34 15.31 -36.86
CA ILE A 347 5.89 15.23 -38.25
C ILE A 347 7.41 15.02 -38.45
N TRP A 348 7.82 13.89 -39.09
CA TRP A 348 8.26 13.75 -40.50
C TRP A 348 8.40 12.26 -40.89
N PRO A 349 8.17 11.86 -42.16
CA PRO A 349 8.16 10.46 -42.58
C PRO A 349 9.57 10.00 -42.97
N ALA A 350 10.12 9.00 -42.28
CA ALA A 350 11.34 8.34 -42.72
C ALA A 350 11.01 7.32 -43.81
N ARG A 351 11.16 7.74 -45.08
CA ARG A 351 11.39 6.85 -46.22
C ARG A 351 12.73 6.11 -46.04
N MET A 352 12.75 4.84 -46.44
CA MET A 352 13.95 4.04 -46.67
C MET A 352 14.99 4.79 -47.52
N THR A 353 16.26 4.80 -47.08
CA THR A 353 17.41 4.76 -47.99
C THR A 353 18.59 4.03 -47.35
N GLN A 354 19.22 3.18 -48.15
CA GLN A 354 20.29 2.24 -47.87
C GLN A 354 21.69 2.91 -47.96
N LEU A 355 22.68 2.32 -47.27
CA LEU A 355 24.13 2.20 -47.61
C LEU A 355 25.12 3.40 -47.50
N LEU A 356 26.19 3.11 -46.72
CA LEU A 356 27.65 3.33 -46.91
C LEU A 356 28.44 4.43 -46.13
N ARG A 357 29.32 3.88 -45.26
CA ARG A 357 30.76 4.17 -44.98
C ARG A 357 31.26 5.50 -44.40
N SER A 358 31.96 5.37 -43.26
CA SER A 358 33.36 5.79 -42.97
C SER A 358 33.57 5.68 -41.44
N GLY A 359 34.44 4.85 -40.82
CA GLY A 359 35.88 4.63 -40.98
C GLY A 359 36.59 5.01 -39.66
N SER A 360 36.99 4.11 -38.76
CA SER A 360 38.36 3.59 -38.55
C SER A 360 38.37 2.87 -37.17
N ARG A 361 38.99 1.69 -36.96
CA ARG A 361 40.44 1.46 -36.77
C ARG A 361 40.74 -0.06 -36.79
N LEU A 362 41.96 -0.42 -37.21
CA LEU A 362 42.41 -1.69 -37.80
C LEU A 362 43.03 -2.72 -36.80
N ILE A 363 42.75 -4.02 -37.05
CA ILE A 363 43.69 -5.20 -37.19
C ILE A 363 44.40 -5.73 -35.91
N PRO A 364 44.50 -7.07 -35.65
CA PRO A 364 45.23 -8.02 -36.50
C PRO A 364 44.58 -9.30 -37.03
N GLU A 365 45.02 -9.63 -38.26
CA GLU A 365 44.87 -10.88 -38.97
C GLU A 365 45.62 -12.03 -38.29
N SER A 366 44.88 -13.05 -37.87
CA SER A 366 45.40 -14.40 -37.79
C SER A 366 44.27 -15.40 -38.02
N PHE A 367 44.47 -16.26 -39.03
CA PHE A 367 43.77 -17.53 -39.23
C PHE A 367 42.38 -17.53 -39.91
N GLN A 368 42.33 -17.17 -41.19
CA GLN A 368 41.43 -17.84 -42.14
C GLN A 368 42.23 -18.76 -43.06
N ARG A 369 42.03 -20.09 -42.91
CA ARG A 369 42.36 -21.08 -43.95
C ARG A 369 41.27 -22.16 -44.00
N ARG A 370 40.72 -22.31 -45.22
CA ARG A 370 40.32 -23.54 -45.96
C ARG A 370 39.42 -24.54 -45.22
N TRP A 371 38.30 -25.02 -45.78
CA TRP A 371 38.18 -25.64 -47.10
C TRP A 371 36.75 -25.56 -47.68
N LEU A 372 36.69 -25.32 -49.00
CA LEU A 372 35.58 -25.64 -49.92
C LEU A 372 35.95 -26.92 -50.68
N THR A 373 35.03 -27.86 -50.80
CA THR A 373 34.86 -28.91 -51.85
C THR A 373 33.55 -29.63 -51.49
N GLN A 374 32.54 -29.85 -52.32
CA GLN A 374 32.27 -29.73 -53.76
C GLN A 374 30.80 -29.34 -53.92
#